data_AF-A0A925JV52-F1
#
_entry.id   AF-A0A925JV52-F1
#
_cell.length_a   1.000
_cell.length_b   1.000
_cell.length_c   1.000
_cell.angle_alpha   90.00
_cell.angle_beta   90.00
_cell.angle_gamma   90.00
#
_symmetry.space_group_name_H-M   'P 1'
#
loop_
_entity.id
_entity.type
_entity.pdbx_description
1 polymer ?
#
loop_
_entity_poly.entity_id
_entity_poly.type
_entity_poly.pdbx_seq_one_letter_code
_entity_poly.pdbx_strand_id
1 'polypeptide(L)'
;MIREELRISVYGEVDEASWNLKQALLAKGNAGQRETRAFRDYLRQSFIDTLTLYLHGICCDIDVETGPRQIPSRYLRKRLQLVEAMYAPPSGYAVFPEEARTGT
;
A
#
# COMPACT_ATOMS: atom_id res chain seq x y z
N MET A 1 1.26 1.22 11.16
CA MET A 1 1.35 0.38 9.94
C MET A 1 2.71 0.53 9.24
N ILE A 2 3.00 1.58 8.47
CA ILE A 2 4.27 1.72 7.72
C ILE A 2 5.54 1.60 8.58
N ARG A 3 5.57 2.20 9.78
CA ARG A 3 6.72 2.06 10.69
C ARG A 3 6.96 0.60 11.10
N GLU A 4 5.90 -0.15 11.31
CA GLU A 4 5.96 -1.56 11.65
C GLU A 4 6.47 -2.39 10.46
N GLU A 5 5.98 -2.09 9.26
CA GLU A 5 6.45 -2.73 8.02
C GLU A 5 7.95 -2.49 7.78
N LEU A 6 8.45 -1.28 8.06
CA LEU A 6 9.88 -0.98 8.01
C LEU A 6 10.66 -1.73 9.10
N ARG A 7 10.12 -1.81 10.32
CA ARG A 7 10.75 -2.50 11.46
C ARG A 7 10.94 -3.99 11.22
N ILE A 8 9.98 -4.64 10.57
CA ILE A 8 10.04 -6.08 10.23
C ILE A 8 10.60 -6.33 8.82
N SER A 9 11.13 -5.30 8.16
CA SER A 9 11.76 -5.39 6.85
C SER A 9 10.85 -6.01 5.77
N VAL A 10 9.60 -5.56 5.69
CA VAL A 10 8.70 -5.95 4.59
C VAL A 10 9.34 -5.57 3.26
N TYR A 11 9.52 -6.55 2.37
CA TYR A 11 10.05 -6.32 1.03
C TYR A 11 8.99 -5.72 0.10
N GLY A 12 9.46 -5.18 -1.01
CA GLY A 12 8.62 -4.62 -2.08
C GLY A 12 7.83 -3.36 -1.69
N GLU A 13 7.19 -2.78 -2.69
CA GLU A 13 6.20 -1.70 -2.57
C GLU A 13 5.09 -1.87 -3.61
N VAL A 14 4.08 -0.99 -3.58
CA VAL A 14 2.96 -1.00 -4.54
C VAL A 14 3.40 -0.55 -5.93
N ASP A 15 4.32 0.41 -6.00
CA ASP A 15 4.82 0.97 -7.26
C ASP A 15 6.32 1.30 -7.15
N GLU A 16 6.97 1.55 -8.28
CA GLU A 16 8.40 1.84 -8.41
C GLU A 16 8.81 3.11 -7.66
N ALA A 17 7.94 4.13 -7.62
CA ALA A 17 8.23 5.39 -6.95
C ALA A 17 8.43 5.21 -5.44
N SER A 18 7.48 4.57 -4.75
CA SER A 18 7.62 4.27 -3.32
C SER A 18 8.72 3.24 -3.05
N TRP A 19 8.95 2.29 -3.98
CA TRP A 19 10.08 1.37 -3.90
C TRP A 19 11.41 2.10 -3.83
N ASN A 20 11.67 3.03 -4.74
CA ASN A 20 12.92 3.80 -4.79
C ASN A 20 13.13 4.63 -3.51
N LEU A 21 12.07 5.27 -3.00
CA LEU A 21 12.13 6.02 -1.74
C LEU A 21 12.39 5.10 -0.53
N LYS A 22 11.80 3.91 -0.51
CA LYS A 22 12.06 2.91 0.53
C LYS A 22 13.51 2.47 0.54
N GLN A 23 14.09 2.16 -0.63
CA GLN A 23 15.51 1.78 -0.72
C GLN A 23 16.42 2.90 -0.24
N ALA A 24 16.16 4.14 -0.67
CA ALA A 24 16.91 5.31 -0.22
C ALA A 24 16.78 5.57 1.29
N LEU A 25 15.63 5.25 1.88
CA LEU A 25 15.39 5.35 3.32
C LEU A 25 16.13 4.24 4.09
N LEU A 26 16.10 2.99 3.61
CA LEU A 26 16.77 1.85 4.22
C LEU A 26 18.29 1.98 4.19
N ALA A 27 18.86 2.51 3.11
CA ALA A 27 20.29 2.76 2.98
C ALA A 27 20.88 3.67 4.08
N LYS A 28 20.04 4.44 4.79
CA LYS A 28 20.47 5.35 5.87
C LYS A 28 20.51 4.69 7.25
N GLY A 29 20.08 3.43 7.39
CA GLY A 29 20.24 2.63 8.61
C GLY A 29 19.31 2.96 9.79
N ASN A 30 18.37 3.89 9.63
CA ASN A 30 17.46 4.36 10.69
C ASN A 30 16.01 4.54 10.18
N ALA A 31 15.63 3.77 9.16
CA ALA A 31 14.31 3.79 8.54
C ALA A 31 13.20 3.59 9.59
N GLY A 32 12.24 4.53 9.64
CA GLY A 32 11.07 4.42 10.52
C GLY A 32 11.32 4.71 12.01
N GLN A 33 12.56 4.89 12.45
CA GLN A 33 12.88 5.22 13.86
C GLN A 33 12.63 6.69 14.21
N ARG A 34 12.84 7.60 13.26
CA ARG A 34 12.62 9.05 13.43
C ARG A 34 11.79 9.60 12.29
N GLU A 35 11.08 10.70 12.54
CA GLU A 35 10.31 11.40 11.52
C GLU A 35 11.18 12.37 10.71
N THR A 36 11.99 11.81 9.82
CA THR A 36 12.84 12.58 8.91
C THR A 36 12.05 13.02 7.68
N ARG A 37 12.60 13.99 6.91
CA ARG A 37 12.03 14.37 5.61
C ARG A 37 11.92 13.17 4.67
N ALA A 38 12.97 12.35 4.60
CA ALA A 38 12.98 11.14 3.77
C ALA A 38 11.88 10.15 4.18
N PHE A 39 11.63 9.99 5.49
CA PHE A 39 10.52 9.16 5.98
C PHE A 39 9.16 9.72 5.56
N ARG A 40 8.94 11.03 5.68
CA ARG A 40 7.68 11.68 5.25
C ARG A 40 7.45 11.55 3.75
N ASP A 41 8.50 11.70 2.95
CA ASP A 41 8.39 11.60 1.49
C ASP A 41 8.06 10.16 1.08
N TYR A 42 8.72 9.16 1.67
CA TYR A 42 8.36 7.75 1.50
C TYR A 42 6.91 7.46 1.94
N LEU A 43 6.52 7.93 3.13
CA LEU A 43 5.18 7.72 3.66
C LEU A 43 4.11 8.29 2.73
N ARG A 44 4.32 9.51 2.23
CA ARG A 44 3.42 10.17 1.28
C ARG A 44 3.29 9.38 -0.01
N GLN A 45 4.41 8.98 -0.61
CA GLN A 45 4.38 8.23 -1.87
C GLN A 45 3.72 6.86 -1.70
N SER A 46 4.08 6.12 -0.64
CA SER A 46 3.49 4.83 -0.30
C SER A 46 1.96 4.91 -0.14
N PHE A 47 1.47 6.00 0.45
CA PHE A 47 0.04 6.27 0.54
C PHE A 47 -0.59 6.59 -0.82
N ILE A 48 0.04 7.46 -1.63
CA ILE A 48 -0.44 7.80 -2.98
C ILE A 48 -0.57 6.55 -3.85
N ASP A 49 0.45 5.70 -3.87
CA ASP A 49 0.45 4.48 -4.69
C ASP A 49 -0.65 3.51 -4.22
N THR A 50 -0.82 3.35 -2.91
CA THR A 50 -1.89 2.52 -2.33
C THR A 50 -3.27 3.07 -2.67
N LEU A 51 -3.49 4.38 -2.52
CA LEU A 51 -4.76 5.02 -2.84
C LEU A 51 -5.07 4.93 -4.33
N THR A 52 -4.06 5.08 -5.18
CA THR A 52 -4.19 4.93 -6.63
C THR A 52 -4.64 3.52 -6.98
N LEU A 53 -4.00 2.50 -6.40
CA LEU A 53 -4.41 1.11 -6.59
C LEU A 53 -5.83 0.86 -6.06
N TYR A 54 -6.19 1.40 -4.89
CA TYR A 54 -7.54 1.28 -4.34
C TYR A 54 -8.59 1.85 -5.29
N LEU A 55 -8.39 3.09 -5.77
CA LEU A 55 -9.30 3.73 -6.72
C LEU A 55 -9.37 2.98 -8.06
N HIS A 56 -8.25 2.41 -8.51
CA HIS A 56 -8.24 1.61 -9.74
C HIS A 56 -9.00 0.29 -9.55
N GLY A 57 -8.78 -0.40 -8.43
CA GLY A 57 -9.42 -1.68 -8.12
C GLY A 57 -10.93 -1.60 -7.85
N ILE A 58 -11.45 -0.45 -7.39
CA ILE A 58 -12.91 -0.24 -7.34
C ILE A 58 -13.47 0.14 -8.72
N CYS A 59 -12.68 0.73 -9.62
CA CYS A 59 -13.15 1.18 -10.94
C CYS A 59 -13.05 0.08 -12.01
N CYS A 60 -12.09 -0.83 -11.87
CA CYS A 60 -11.74 -1.84 -12.87
C CYS A 60 -11.49 -3.19 -12.19
N ASP A 61 -11.87 -4.27 -12.87
CA ASP A 61 -11.48 -5.62 -12.46
C ASP A 61 -10.01 -5.84 -12.83
N ILE A 62 -9.15 -5.86 -11.81
CA ILE A 62 -7.69 -5.94 -11.97
C ILE A 62 -7.12 -7.06 -11.12
N ASP A 63 -6.17 -7.79 -11.71
CA ASP A 63 -5.29 -8.68 -10.98
C ASP A 63 -3.98 -7.95 -10.68
N VAL A 64 -3.53 -8.03 -9.43
CA VAL A 64 -2.22 -7.47 -9.03
C VAL A 64 -1.16 -8.55 -9.22
N GLU A 65 -0.25 -8.32 -10.17
CA GLU A 65 0.89 -9.20 -10.39
C GLU A 65 1.84 -9.22 -9.19
N THR A 66 2.32 -10.41 -8.84
CA THR A 66 3.34 -10.57 -7.80
C THR A 66 4.73 -10.51 -8.39
N GLY A 67 5.69 -9.98 -7.65
CA GLY A 67 7.09 -9.93 -8.07
C GLY A 67 8.05 -9.62 -6.93
N PRO A 68 9.37 -9.75 -7.16
CA PRO A 68 10.37 -9.54 -6.11
C PRO A 68 10.43 -8.09 -5.58
N ARG A 69 9.95 -7.13 -6.38
CA ARG A 69 9.80 -5.72 -5.97
C ARG A 69 8.37 -5.35 -5.53
N GLN A 70 7.42 -6.27 -5.67
CA GLN A 70 6.03 -6.04 -5.30
C GLN A 70 5.83 -6.36 -3.82
N ILE A 71 5.06 -5.52 -3.14
CA ILE A 71 4.72 -5.75 -1.74
C ILE A 71 3.94 -7.07 -1.57
N PRO A 72 4.20 -7.88 -0.52
CA PRO A 72 3.43 -9.10 -0.30
C PRO A 72 1.93 -8.82 -0.13
N SER A 73 1.10 -9.69 -0.70
CA SER A 73 -0.37 -9.54 -0.73
C SER A 73 -0.98 -9.32 0.66
N ARG A 74 -0.42 -9.94 1.71
CA ARG A 74 -0.90 -9.76 3.10
C ARG A 74 -0.75 -8.33 3.62
N TYR A 75 0.30 -7.61 3.19
CA TYR A 75 0.49 -6.21 3.58
C TYR A 75 -0.26 -5.29 2.64
N LEU A 76 -0.27 -5.60 1.34
CA LEU A 76 -1.11 -4.89 0.37
C LEU A 76 -2.57 -4.84 0.81
N ARG A 77 -3.13 -6.00 1.17
CA ARG A 77 -4.48 -6.13 1.70
C ARG A 77 -4.71 -5.26 2.93
N LYS A 78 -3.80 -5.28 3.91
CA LYS A 78 -3.90 -4.43 5.11
C LYS A 78 -3.90 -2.94 4.77
N ARG A 79 -3.10 -2.52 3.80
CA ARG A 79 -3.06 -1.13 3.33
C ARG A 79 -4.37 -0.75 2.63
N LEU A 80 -4.90 -1.60 1.76
CA LEU A 80 -6.17 -1.40 1.08
C LEU A 80 -7.35 -1.34 2.05
N GLN A 81 -7.42 -2.26 3.03
CA GLN A 81 -8.42 -2.23 4.11
C GLN A 81 -8.36 -0.94 4.94
N LEU A 82 -7.16 -0.40 5.18
CA LEU A 82 -7.02 0.88 5.86
C LEU A 82 -7.54 2.04 5.01
N VAL A 83 -7.24 2.05 3.70
CA VAL A 83 -7.75 3.07 2.77
C VAL A 83 -9.27 2.99 2.66
N GLU A 84 -9.83 1.79 2.53
CA GLU A 84 -11.27 1.53 2.52
C GLU A 84 -11.97 2.05 3.79
N ALA A 85 -11.39 1.79 4.97
CA ALA A 85 -11.94 2.28 6.24
C ALA A 85 -11.92 3.82 6.35
N MET A 86 -10.99 4.50 5.68
CA MET A 86 -10.92 5.97 5.63
C MET A 86 -11.79 6.57 4.51
N TYR A 87 -11.96 5.83 3.42
CA TYR A 87 -12.63 6.27 2.19
C TYR A 87 -13.55 5.16 1.70
N ALA A 88 -14.69 4.99 2.37
CA ALA A 88 -15.64 3.93 2.06
C ALA A 88 -16.05 4.00 0.57
N PRO A 89 -16.10 2.84 -0.13
CA PRO A 89 -16.50 2.80 -1.52
C PRO A 89 -18.00 3.16 -1.63
N PRO A 90 -18.43 3.73 -2.77
CA PRO A 90 -19.86 3.92 -3.04
C PRO A 90 -20.61 2.58 -3.04
N SER A 91 -21.92 2.61 -2.82
CA SER A 91 -22.76 1.41 -2.89
C SER A 91 -22.59 0.67 -4.21
N GLY A 92 -22.42 -0.65 -4.14
CA GLY A 92 -22.22 -1.51 -5.32
C GLY A 92 -20.78 -1.59 -5.82
N TYR A 93 -19.84 -0.91 -5.16
CA TYR A 93 -18.41 -1.02 -5.42
C TYR A 93 -17.71 -1.73 -4.26
N ALA A 94 -16.74 -2.57 -4.58
CA ALA A 94 -15.92 -3.29 -3.61
C ALA A 94 -14.50 -3.39 -4.15
N VAL A 95 -13.51 -3.30 -3.25
CA VAL A 95 -12.11 -3.49 -3.62
C VAL A 95 -11.69 -4.96 -3.52
N PHE A 96 -12.35 -5.75 -2.66
CA PHE A 96 -12.08 -7.17 -2.51
C PHE A 96 -13.18 -8.04 -3.15
N PRO A 97 -12.83 -9.10 -3.90
CA PRO A 97 -13.82 -9.94 -4.59
C PRO A 97 -14.87 -10.58 -3.67
N GLU A 98 -14.53 -10.88 -2.42
CA GLU A 98 -15.44 -11.45 -1.42
C GLU A 98 -16.54 -10.49 -0.95
N GLU A 99 -16.30 -9.18 -1.00
CA GLU A 99 -17.29 -8.16 -0.63
C GLU A 99 -18.33 -8.00 -1.74
N ALA A 100 -17.89 -8.02 -3.00
CA ALA A 100 -18.79 -7.99 -4.16
C ALA A 100 -19.78 -9.16 -4.17
N ARG A 101 -19.39 -10.33 -3.63
CA ARG A 101 -20.24 -11.53 -3.55
C ARG A 101 -21.29 -11.49 -2.43
N THR A 102 -21.20 -10.53 -1.50
CA THR A 102 -22.09 -10.44 -0.33
C THR A 102 -23.25 -9.44 -0.55
N GLY A 103 -23.29 -8.75 -1.69
CA GLY A 103 -24.43 -7.91 -2.08
C GLY A 103 -25.66 -8.76 -2.41
N THR A 104 -26.53 -8.95 -1.42
CA THR A 104 -27.92 -9.44 -1.57
C THR A 104 -28.87 -8.27 -1.37
#